data_AF-A9DMH8-F1
#
_entry.id   AF-A9DMH8-F1
#
_cell.length_a   1.000
_cell.length_b   1.000
_cell.length_c   1.000
_cell.angle_alpha   90.00
_cell.angle_beta   90.00
_cell.angle_gamma   90.00
#
_symmetry.space_group_name_H-M   'P 1'
#
loop_
_entity.id
_entity.type
_entity.pdbx_description
1 polymer ?
#
loop_
_entity_poly.entity_id
_entity_poly.type
_entity_poly.pdbx_seq_one_letter_code
_entity_poly.pdbx_strand_id
1 'polypeptide(L)'
;MAKLAFIGLGVMGYPMAGHLVKSGHEVSVYNHTELTAQSWQMENRYQTMWHGEYNLGFAVDWMRTDLNITLNEARKNGSHLPLTALTALVDQFYAEVQAIGGNRWDTSSLLAQLERSRK
;
A
#
# COMPACT_ATOMS: atom_id res chain seq x y z
N MET A 1 30.59 -12.16 -6.36
CA MET A 1 30.06 -11.13 -5.46
C MET A 1 30.24 -9.78 -6.13
N ALA A 2 29.17 -8.98 -6.25
CA ALA A 2 29.17 -7.69 -6.94
C ALA A 2 28.49 -6.63 -6.06
N LYS A 3 28.91 -5.36 -6.16
CA LYS A 3 28.34 -4.23 -5.42
C LYS A 3 27.35 -3.47 -6.31
N LEU A 4 26.13 -3.30 -5.82
CA LEU A 4 25.00 -2.75 -6.56
C LEU A 4 24.34 -1.66 -5.71
N ALA A 5 23.75 -0.64 -6.31
CA ALA A 5 23.02 0.40 -5.60
C ALA A 5 21.64 0.66 -6.26
N PHE A 6 20.59 0.78 -5.46
CA PHE A 6 19.24 1.16 -5.89
C PHE A 6 18.98 2.61 -5.55
N ILE A 7 18.19 3.29 -6.38
CA ILE A 7 17.66 4.61 -6.01
C ILE A 7 16.14 4.61 -6.20
N GLY A 8 15.38 4.42 -5.13
CA GLY A 8 13.92 4.24 -5.18
C GLY A 8 13.50 2.78 -4.96
N LEU A 9 12.87 2.49 -3.82
CA LEU A 9 12.20 1.24 -3.52
C LEU A 9 10.75 1.55 -3.24
N GLY A 10 9.93 0.79 -3.89
CA GLY A 10 8.79 0.28 -3.20
C GLY A 10 8.57 -1.12 -3.71
N VAL A 11 7.35 -1.58 -3.65
CA VAL A 11 6.89 -2.87 -4.07
C VAL A 11 7.55 -3.65 -5.21
N MET A 12 8.13 -3.06 -6.26
CA MET A 12 8.96 -3.84 -7.21
C MET A 12 10.45 -3.79 -6.91
N GLY A 13 10.96 -2.63 -6.47
CA GLY A 13 12.36 -2.47 -6.08
C GLY A 13 12.70 -3.33 -4.86
N TYR A 14 11.74 -3.49 -3.95
CA TYR A 14 11.90 -4.19 -2.69
C TYR A 14 12.15 -5.71 -2.84
N PRO A 15 11.34 -6.49 -3.59
CA PRO A 15 11.61 -7.91 -3.78
C PRO A 15 12.87 -8.21 -4.63
N MET A 16 13.23 -7.35 -5.60
CA MET A 16 14.47 -7.52 -6.40
C MET A 16 15.75 -7.22 -5.61
N ALA A 17 15.75 -6.17 -4.80
CA ALA A 17 16.83 -5.95 -3.83
C ALA A 17 16.95 -7.17 -2.89
N GLY A 18 15.82 -7.74 -2.47
CA GLY A 18 15.76 -8.98 -1.68
C GLY A 18 16.36 -10.22 -2.36
N HIS A 19 16.10 -10.44 -3.65
CA HIS A 19 16.65 -11.61 -4.37
C HIS A 19 18.15 -11.48 -4.68
N LEU A 20 18.62 -10.28 -4.99
CA LEU A 20 20.03 -10.03 -5.28
C LEU A 20 20.91 -10.13 -4.03
N VAL A 21 20.38 -9.72 -2.88
CA VAL A 21 21.02 -10.00 -1.58
C VAL A 21 21.03 -11.51 -1.32
N LYS A 22 19.92 -12.22 -1.59
CA LYS A 22 19.84 -13.69 -1.42
C LYS A 22 20.81 -14.48 -2.32
N SER A 23 21.16 -13.98 -3.51
CA SER A 23 22.17 -14.62 -4.38
C SER A 23 23.62 -14.21 -4.05
N GLY A 24 23.82 -13.49 -2.94
CA GLY A 24 25.14 -13.16 -2.39
C GLY A 24 25.81 -11.93 -3.01
N HIS A 25 25.03 -11.01 -3.59
CA HIS A 25 25.53 -9.70 -4.02
C HIS A 25 25.34 -8.65 -2.91
N GLU A 26 26.19 -7.63 -2.92
CA GLU A 26 26.16 -6.52 -1.97
C GLU A 26 25.32 -5.39 -2.56
N VAL A 27 24.26 -4.96 -1.88
CA VAL A 27 23.28 -4.01 -2.42
C VAL A 27 23.13 -2.81 -1.48
N SER A 28 23.27 -1.60 -2.01
CA SER A 28 23.03 -0.30 -1.34
C SER A 28 21.76 0.33 -1.89
N VAL A 29 21.04 1.21 -1.18
CA VAL A 29 19.77 1.75 -1.67
C VAL A 29 19.52 3.21 -1.22
N TYR A 30 18.91 4.05 -2.06
CA TYR A 30 18.69 5.48 -1.83
C TYR A 30 17.46 6.07 -2.57
N ASN A 31 16.33 6.34 -1.94
CA ASN A 31 15.10 6.76 -2.66
C ASN A 31 15.01 8.27 -2.92
N HIS A 32 14.56 8.68 -4.12
CA HIS A 32 14.30 10.10 -4.47
C HIS A 32 12.81 10.47 -4.40
N THR A 33 11.90 9.58 -4.82
CA THR A 33 10.45 9.57 -4.55
C THR A 33 9.97 8.11 -4.60
N GLU A 34 8.98 7.74 -3.81
CA GLU A 34 8.75 6.33 -3.40
C GLU A 34 7.90 5.47 -4.37
N LEU A 35 7.59 5.96 -5.58
CA LEU A 35 6.57 5.36 -6.46
C LEU A 35 6.85 3.93 -6.97
N THR A 36 8.04 3.37 -6.74
CA THR A 36 8.29 1.93 -6.92
C THR A 36 7.43 1.06 -5.98
N ALA A 37 6.49 1.66 -5.18
CA ALA A 37 5.59 1.18 -4.09
C ALA A 37 4.15 0.72 -4.40
N GLN A 38 3.68 0.64 -5.65
CA GLN A 38 2.26 0.27 -5.94
C GLN A 38 1.84 -1.19 -6.38
N SER A 39 2.63 -2.03 -7.08
CA SER A 39 2.28 -3.42 -7.48
C SER A 39 2.54 -4.64 -6.56
N TRP A 40 3.22 -4.58 -5.40
CA TRP A 40 3.63 -5.80 -4.62
C TRP A 40 2.42 -6.45 -4.02
N GLN A 41 1.45 -5.63 -3.62
CA GLN A 41 0.17 -6.13 -3.16
C GLN A 41 -0.47 -6.97 -4.28
N MET A 42 -0.43 -6.52 -5.52
CA MET A 42 -0.90 -7.33 -6.65
C MET A 42 -0.02 -8.55 -6.93
N GLU A 43 1.29 -8.48 -6.70
CA GLU A 43 2.21 -9.61 -6.97
C GLU A 43 2.19 -10.70 -5.88
N ASN A 44 1.93 -10.32 -4.62
CA ASN A 44 2.11 -11.19 -3.45
C ASN A 44 0.81 -11.44 -2.71
N ARG A 45 -0.21 -10.60 -2.91
CA ARG A 45 -1.52 -10.76 -2.26
C ARG A 45 -2.65 -11.16 -3.20
N TYR A 46 -2.49 -11.14 -4.52
CA TYR A 46 -3.60 -11.48 -5.41
C TYR A 46 -4.23 -12.87 -5.12
N GLN A 47 -3.41 -13.86 -4.74
CA GLN A 47 -3.89 -15.20 -4.39
C GLN A 47 -4.76 -15.14 -3.13
N THR A 48 -4.28 -14.45 -2.10
CA THR A 48 -4.99 -14.32 -0.82
C THR A 48 -6.23 -13.45 -0.99
N MET A 49 -6.17 -12.40 -1.80
CA MET A 49 -7.30 -11.58 -2.21
C MET A 49 -8.39 -12.41 -2.90
N TRP A 50 -8.02 -13.27 -3.86
CA TRP A 50 -8.96 -14.16 -4.57
C TRP A 50 -9.62 -15.18 -3.64
N HIS A 51 -8.91 -15.63 -2.61
CA HIS A 51 -9.44 -16.51 -1.59
C HIS A 51 -10.20 -15.77 -0.47
N GLY A 52 -10.30 -14.44 -0.54
CA GLY A 52 -10.93 -13.62 0.50
C GLY A 52 -10.14 -13.60 1.82
N GLU A 53 -8.86 -13.96 1.77
CA GLU A 53 -7.94 -14.00 2.89
C GLU A 53 -7.13 -12.71 2.96
N TYR A 54 -7.46 -11.86 3.94
CA TYR A 54 -6.82 -10.55 4.10
C TYR A 54 -6.04 -10.41 5.41
N ASN A 55 -5.73 -11.50 6.11
CA ASN A 55 -5.09 -11.45 7.43
C ASN A 55 -3.57 -11.13 7.38
N LEU A 56 -3.03 -10.72 6.24
CA LEU A 56 -1.60 -10.63 6.00
C LEU A 56 -1.19 -9.20 5.66
N GLY A 57 -0.62 -8.47 6.62
CA GLY A 57 0.07 -7.20 6.34
C GLY A 57 -0.45 -6.01 7.14
N PHE A 58 -0.79 -4.93 6.43
CA PHE A 58 -1.04 -3.61 7.00
C PHE A 58 -2.54 -3.36 7.13
N ALA A 59 -3.04 -3.30 8.38
CA ALA A 59 -4.47 -3.25 8.66
C ALA A 59 -5.14 -1.96 8.13
N VAL A 60 -6.38 -2.09 7.67
CA VAL A 60 -7.23 -0.98 7.21
C VAL A 60 -7.35 0.14 8.26
N ASP A 61 -7.51 -0.20 9.56
CA ASP A 61 -7.56 0.79 10.65
C ASP A 61 -6.34 1.73 10.67
N TRP A 62 -5.15 1.15 10.42
CA TRP A 62 -3.89 1.91 10.45
C TRP A 62 -3.80 2.82 9.23
N MET A 63 -4.14 2.31 8.06
CA MET A 63 -4.17 3.12 6.83
C MET A 63 -5.13 4.31 6.94
N ARG A 64 -6.34 4.10 7.47
CA ARG A 64 -7.31 5.20 7.66
C ARG A 64 -6.81 6.27 8.64
N THR A 65 -6.08 5.86 9.68
CA THR A 65 -5.45 6.80 10.61
C THR A 65 -4.43 7.69 9.90
N ASP A 66 -3.55 7.10 9.07
CA ASP A 66 -2.52 7.84 8.33
C ASP A 66 -3.12 8.80 7.28
N LEU A 67 -4.19 8.38 6.60
CA LEU A 67 -4.92 9.21 5.65
C LEU A 67 -5.56 10.42 6.34
N ASN A 68 -6.17 10.23 7.52
CA ASN A 68 -6.80 11.32 8.28
C ASN A 68 -5.76 12.38 8.73
N ILE A 69 -4.58 11.93 9.19
CA ILE A 69 -3.47 12.82 9.53
C ILE A 69 -3.05 13.66 8.31
N THR A 70 -2.85 13.00 7.17
CA THR A 70 -2.45 13.65 5.91
C THR A 70 -3.48 14.70 5.45
N LEU A 71 -4.77 14.34 5.49
CA LEU A 71 -5.87 15.22 5.07
C LEU A 71 -6.03 16.43 6.01
N ASN A 72 -5.95 16.23 7.32
CA ASN A 72 -6.04 17.34 8.28
C ASN A 72 -4.88 18.32 8.12
N GLU A 73 -3.68 17.82 7.84
CA GLU A 73 -2.52 18.69 7.73
C GLU A 73 -2.51 19.50 6.44
N ALA A 74 -2.95 18.91 5.32
CA ALA A 74 -3.19 19.64 4.08
C ALA A 74 -4.25 20.75 4.24
N ARG A 75 -5.30 20.49 5.03
CA ARG A 75 -6.33 21.51 5.33
C ARG A 75 -5.78 22.68 6.14
N LYS A 76 -4.98 22.40 7.17
CA LYS A 76 -4.41 23.44 8.05
C LYS A 76 -3.42 24.34 7.32
N ASN A 77 -2.59 23.78 6.45
CA ASN A 77 -1.54 24.54 5.76
C ASN A 77 -1.99 25.11 4.41
N GLY A 78 -3.24 24.88 4.00
CA GLY A 78 -3.80 25.38 2.73
C GLY A 78 -3.18 24.75 1.48
N SER A 79 -2.38 23.69 1.63
CA SER A 79 -1.75 23.00 0.50
C SER A 79 -2.83 22.33 -0.33
N HIS A 80 -2.98 22.79 -1.57
CA HIS A 80 -3.76 22.06 -2.56
C HIS A 80 -2.99 20.80 -2.92
N LEU A 81 -3.35 19.67 -2.31
CA LEU A 81 -2.99 18.38 -2.89
C LEU A 81 -3.91 18.20 -4.10
N PRO A 82 -3.38 18.00 -5.33
CA PRO A 82 -4.18 17.54 -6.45
C PRO A 82 -4.90 16.20 -6.16
N LEU A 83 -4.42 15.50 -5.12
CA LEU A 83 -4.86 14.19 -4.66
C LEU A 83 -5.81 14.22 -3.45
N THR A 84 -6.17 15.36 -2.83
CA THR A 84 -7.06 15.35 -1.63
C THR A 84 -8.38 14.61 -1.89
N ALA A 85 -8.97 14.83 -3.06
CA ALA A 85 -10.20 14.14 -3.47
C ALA A 85 -9.99 12.63 -3.67
N LEU A 86 -8.83 12.22 -4.18
CA LEU A 86 -8.46 10.81 -4.35
C LEU A 86 -8.14 10.14 -3.00
N THR A 87 -7.45 10.84 -2.10
CA THR A 87 -7.17 10.38 -0.72
C THR A 87 -8.46 10.22 0.08
N ALA A 88 -9.39 11.17 -0.04
CA ALA A 88 -10.71 11.08 0.59
C ALA A 88 -11.55 9.93 0.01
N LEU A 89 -11.49 9.71 -1.31
CA LEU A 89 -12.15 8.58 -1.97
C LEU A 89 -11.58 7.23 -1.49
N VAL A 90 -10.26 7.12 -1.36
CA VAL A 90 -9.60 5.92 -0.84
C VAL A 90 -9.98 5.68 0.63
N ASP A 91 -10.03 6.73 1.46
CA ASP A 91 -10.52 6.61 2.85
C ASP A 91 -11.97 6.11 2.91
N GLN A 92 -12.83 6.58 1.99
CA GLN A 92 -14.21 6.11 1.90
C GLN A 92 -14.28 4.61 1.57
N PHE A 93 -13.49 4.11 0.63
CA PHE A 93 -13.47 2.68 0.34
C PHE A 93 -13.02 1.84 1.55
N TYR A 94 -12.06 2.33 2.33
CA TYR A 94 -11.65 1.68 3.56
C TYR A 94 -12.74 1.76 4.66
N ALA A 95 -13.53 2.83 4.72
CA ALA A 95 -14.67 2.93 5.62
C ALA A 95 -15.72 1.83 5.33
N GLU A 96 -15.95 1.55 4.04
CA GLU A 96 -16.88 0.50 3.62
C GLU A 96 -16.35 -0.91 3.97
N VAL A 97 -15.03 -1.11 3.91
CA VAL A 97 -14.40 -2.34 4.40
C VAL A 97 -14.57 -2.49 5.92
N GLN A 98 -14.43 -1.42 6.70
CA GLN A 98 -14.68 -1.47 8.15
C GLN A 98 -16.15 -1.81 8.46
N ALA A 99 -17.09 -1.30 7.66
CA ALA A 99 -18.51 -1.57 7.82
C ALA A 99 -18.88 -3.06 7.61
N ILE A 100 -18.04 -3.84 6.94
CA ILE A 100 -18.19 -5.31 6.81
C ILE A 100 -17.37 -6.10 7.84
N GLY A 101 -16.82 -5.42 8.86
CA GLY A 101 -15.99 -6.05 9.89
C GLY A 101 -14.52 -6.21 9.52
N GLY A 102 -14.09 -5.68 8.36
CA GLY A 102 -12.72 -5.81 7.84
C GLY A 102 -11.67 -4.90 8.47
N ASN A 103 -11.90 -4.40 9.68
CA ASN A 103 -11.02 -3.46 10.39
C ASN A 103 -9.55 -3.92 10.45
N ARG A 104 -9.35 -5.24 10.62
CA ARG A 104 -8.04 -5.89 10.75
C ARG A 104 -7.53 -6.54 9.47
N TRP A 105 -8.23 -6.37 8.36
CA TRP A 105 -7.80 -6.87 7.05
C TRP A 105 -6.71 -5.97 6.46
N ASP A 106 -5.83 -6.56 5.67
CA ASP A 106 -4.78 -5.88 4.93
C ASP A 106 -5.36 -4.92 3.89
N THR A 107 -4.61 -3.88 3.51
CA THR A 107 -5.04 -2.86 2.53
C THR A 107 -5.47 -3.43 1.17
N SER A 108 -5.06 -4.64 0.83
CA SER A 108 -5.55 -5.40 -0.33
C SER A 108 -7.04 -5.78 -0.27
N SER A 109 -7.72 -5.62 0.88
CA SER A 109 -9.12 -5.97 1.10
C SER A 109 -10.14 -5.09 0.39
N LEU A 110 -9.70 -4.07 -0.33
CA LEU A 110 -10.55 -3.28 -1.22
C LEU A 110 -11.28 -4.15 -2.25
N LEU A 111 -10.73 -5.32 -2.61
CA LEU A 111 -11.42 -6.29 -3.47
C LEU A 111 -12.74 -6.78 -2.86
N ALA A 112 -12.79 -7.03 -1.54
CA ALA A 112 -14.00 -7.47 -0.86
C ALA A 112 -15.12 -6.43 -0.93
N GLN A 113 -14.76 -5.13 -0.86
CA GLN A 113 -15.71 -4.04 -1.05
C GLN A 113 -16.23 -4.02 -2.49
N LEU A 114 -15.34 -4.17 -3.48
CA LEU A 114 -15.72 -4.14 -4.90
C LEU A 114 -16.67 -5.29 -5.26
N GLU A 115 -16.43 -6.49 -4.74
CA GLU A 115 -17.29 -7.66 -4.95
C GLU A 115 -18.67 -7.50 -4.33
N ARG A 116 -18.78 -6.79 -3.20
CA ARG A 116 -20.06 -6.47 -2.57
C ARG A 116 -20.86 -5.46 -3.40
N SER A 117 -20.20 -4.43 -3.91
CA SER A 117 -20.83 -3.39 -4.74
C SER A 117 -21.30 -3.88 -6.11
N ARG A 118 -20.88 -5.09 -6.53
CA ARG A 118 -21.33 -5.76 -7.77
C ARG A 118 -22.57 -6.65 -7.59
N LYS A 119 -23.02 -6.90 -6.37
CA LYS A 119 -24.22 -7.71 -6.06
C LYS A 119 -25.41 -6.80 -5.82
#